data_AF-A0AAV3SKT0-F1
#
_entry.id   AF-A0AAV3SKT0-F1
#
_cell.length_a   1.000
_cell.length_b   1.000
_cell.length_c   1.000
_cell.angle_alpha   90.00
_cell.angle_beta   90.00
_cell.angle_gamma   90.00
#
_symmetry.space_group_name_H-M   'P 1'
#
loop_
_entity.id
_entity.type
_entity.pdbx_description
1 polymer ?
#
loop_
_entity_poly.entity_id
_entity_poly.type
_entity_poly.pdbx_seq_one_letter_code
_entity_poly.pdbx_strand_id
1 'polypeptide(L)'
;MVVYRVPQSADYPEGERYSFQYMTANSSTLLRYDNYVEKDVGRHHRHAPDGTITGIGYEGYKSHTRKFRQEVDQIHAQRRQH
;
A
#
# COMPACT_ATOMS: atom_id res chain seq x y z
N MET A 1 1.08 -2.52 -9.21
CA MET A 1 2.13 -2.38 -8.17
C MET A 1 3.35 -1.79 -8.82
N VAL A 2 3.91 -0.71 -8.27
CA VAL A 2 5.12 -0.06 -8.80
C VAL A 2 6.18 -0.02 -7.70
N VAL A 3 7.43 -0.35 -8.06
CA VAL A 3 8.60 -0.29 -7.17
C VAL A 3 9.74 0.38 -7.92
N TYR A 4 10.41 1.30 -7.23
CA TYR A 4 11.61 1.98 -7.69
C TYR A 4 12.79 1.58 -6.82
N ARG A 5 13.94 1.32 -7.44
CA ARG A 5 15.21 1.24 -6.72
C ARG A 5 15.63 2.65 -6.32
N VAL A 6 15.97 2.83 -5.05
CA VAL A 6 16.50 4.08 -4.49
C VAL A 6 17.80 3.75 -3.74
N PRO A 7 18.70 4.74 -3.54
CA PRO A 7 19.87 4.53 -2.69
C PRO A 7 19.44 4.01 -1.32
N GLN A 8 20.16 3.01 -0.82
CA GLN A 8 19.92 2.48 0.52
C GLN A 8 20.21 3.57 1.56
N SER A 9 19.32 3.71 2.53
CA SER A 9 19.44 4.70 3.60
C SER A 9 18.71 4.22 4.85
N ALA A 10 18.83 4.94 5.97
CA ALA A 10 18.02 4.67 7.15
C ALA A 10 16.51 4.71 6.85
N ASP A 11 16.13 5.54 5.88
CA ASP A 11 14.76 5.69 5.40
C ASP A 11 14.31 4.56 4.46
N TYR A 12 15.23 3.99 3.69
CA TYR A 12 14.97 2.90 2.75
C TYR A 12 16.04 1.81 2.94
N PRO A 13 15.94 1.00 4.01
CA PRO A 13 16.96 0.01 4.33
C PRO A 13 17.08 -1.09 3.27
N GLU A 14 16.02 -1.37 2.50
CA GLU A 14 16.07 -2.27 1.35
C GLU A 14 16.35 -1.56 0.00
N GLY A 15 16.53 -0.24 0.00
CA GLY A 15 16.73 0.53 -1.24
C GLY A 15 15.53 0.47 -2.19
N GLU A 16 14.31 0.38 -1.65
CA GLU A 16 13.07 0.26 -2.41
C GLU A 16 12.06 1.32 -2.00
N ARG A 17 11.53 2.07 -2.97
CA ARG A 17 10.35 2.92 -2.81
C ARG A 17 9.20 2.33 -3.59
N TYR A 18 8.05 2.13 -2.96
CA TYR A 18 6.89 1.51 -3.61
C TYR A 18 5.63 2.35 -3.54
N SER A 19 4.75 2.09 -4.50
CA SER A 19 3.35 2.48 -4.48
C SER A 19 2.50 1.36 -5.09
N PHE A 20 1.71 0.70 -4.27
CA PHE A 20 0.80 -0.37 -4.70
C PHE A 20 -0.61 0.18 -4.69
N GLN A 21 -1.26 0.20 -5.84
CA GLN A 21 -2.57 0.82 -6.00
C GLN A 21 -3.56 -0.18 -6.57
N TYR A 22 -4.75 -0.19 -5.99
CA TYR A 22 -5.95 -0.83 -6.51
C TYR A 22 -7.03 0.24 -6.63
N MET A 23 -7.54 0.43 -7.84
CA MET A 23 -8.40 1.55 -8.20
C MET A 23 -9.60 1.05 -9.01
N THR A 24 -10.68 1.82 -9.00
CA THR A 24 -11.81 1.65 -9.91
C THR A 24 -11.46 2.10 -11.34
N ALA A 25 -12.32 1.77 -12.31
CA ALA A 25 -12.17 2.20 -13.70
C ALA A 25 -12.23 3.73 -13.88
N ASN A 26 -12.88 4.45 -12.97
CA ASN A 26 -12.92 5.92 -12.94
C ASN A 26 -11.81 6.53 -12.07
N SER A 27 -10.74 5.79 -11.81
CA SER A 27 -9.54 6.24 -11.09
C SER A 27 -9.74 6.62 -9.63
N SER A 28 -10.79 6.12 -8.96
CA SER A 28 -10.94 6.25 -7.51
C SER A 28 -10.11 5.18 -6.80
N THR A 29 -9.31 5.59 -5.81
CA THR A 29 -8.51 4.66 -4.99
C THR A 29 -9.44 3.79 -4.13
N LEU A 30 -9.29 2.46 -4.27
CA LEU A 30 -9.92 1.49 -3.38
C LEU A 30 -8.97 1.00 -2.29
N LEU A 31 -7.69 0.91 -2.62
CA LEU A 31 -6.63 0.60 -1.68
C LEU A 31 -5.31 1.12 -2.24
N ARG A 32 -4.53 1.80 -1.42
CA ARG A 32 -3.13 2.11 -1.77
C ARG A 32 -2.22 1.79 -0.61
N TYR A 33 -1.10 1.12 -0.86
CA TYR A 33 0.01 0.99 0.09
C TYR A 33 1.18 1.81 -0.42
N ASP A 34 1.79 2.61 0.45
CA ASP A 34 3.01 3.36 0.16
C ASP A 34 4.06 3.22 1.28
N ASN A 35 5.31 3.57 0.96
CA ASN A 35 6.40 3.71 1.94
C ASN A 35 7.08 5.08 1.95
N TYR A 36 6.34 6.14 1.59
CA TYR A 36 6.79 7.50 1.87
C TYR A 36 6.46 7.88 3.32
N VAL A 37 7.17 8.84 3.91
CA VAL A 37 6.88 9.28 5.28
C VAL A 37 5.56 10.04 5.29
N GLU A 38 4.55 9.48 5.95
CA GLU A 38 3.31 10.17 6.25
C GLU A 38 3.33 10.67 7.70
N LYS A 39 2.90 11.92 7.90
CA LYS A 39 2.94 12.55 9.22
C LYS A 39 2.00 11.80 10.17
N ASP A 40 2.46 11.53 11.39
CA ASP A 40 1.69 10.87 12.46
C ASP A 40 1.30 9.39 12.19
N VAL A 41 1.56 8.88 10.98
CA VAL A 41 1.25 7.49 10.56
C VAL A 41 2.52 6.66 10.38
N GLY A 42 3.60 7.30 9.95
CA GLY A 42 4.87 6.65 9.67
C GLY A 42 5.02 6.23 8.20
N ARG A 43 6.07 5.46 7.94
CA ARG A 43 6.54 5.18 6.59
C ARG A 43 5.61 4.22 5.84
N HIS A 44 5.39 3.04 6.38
CA HIS A 44 4.54 2.04 5.74
C HIS A 44 3.10 2.31 6.13
N HIS A 45 2.30 2.71 5.17
CA HIS A 45 0.92 3.09 5.43
C HIS A 45 0.02 2.68 4.27
N ARG A 46 -1.27 2.55 4.58
CA ARG A 46 -2.34 2.29 3.62
C ARG A 46 -3.31 3.45 3.55
N HIS A 47 -3.85 3.71 2.36
CA HIS A 47 -4.95 4.62 2.09
C HIS A 47 -6.21 3.80 1.78
N ALA A 48 -7.30 4.12 2.47
CA ALA A 48 -8.63 3.54 2.27
C ALA A 48 -9.50 4.41 1.33
N PRO A 49 -10.63 3.88 0.80
CA PRO A 49 -11.49 4.63 -0.13
C PRO A 49 -12.10 5.91 0.46
N ASP A 50 -12.27 5.96 1.78
CA ASP A 50 -12.79 7.12 2.52
C ASP A 50 -11.73 8.20 2.79
N GLY A 51 -10.51 8.00 2.29
CA GLY A 51 -9.37 8.90 2.53
C GLY A 51 -8.61 8.63 3.83
N THR A 52 -9.04 7.65 4.63
CA THR A 52 -8.34 7.27 5.86
C THR A 52 -6.93 6.74 5.54
N ILE A 53 -5.93 7.25 6.26
CA ILE A 53 -4.55 6.78 6.17
C ILE A 53 -4.19 6.06 7.47
N THR A 54 -3.67 4.84 7.37
CA THR A 54 -3.35 4.01 8.55
C THR A 54 -1.99 3.36 8.42
N GLY A 55 -1.24 3.37 9.52
CA GLY A 55 0.08 2.73 9.59
C GLY A 55 -0.09 1.22 9.50
N ILE A 56 0.81 0.57 8.78
CA ILE A 56 0.80 -0.88 8.61
C ILE A 56 2.17 -1.45 8.94
N GLY A 57 2.18 -2.57 9.65
CA GLY A 57 3.41 -3.30 9.93
C GLY A 57 4.13 -3.70 8.63
N TYR A 58 5.46 -3.67 8.69
CA TYR A 58 6.33 -4.09 7.60
C TYR A 58 7.30 -5.16 8.10
N GLU A 59 7.08 -6.39 7.64
CA GLU A 59 7.88 -7.57 7.95
C GLU A 59 8.71 -8.02 6.74
N GLY A 60 8.90 -7.11 5.78
CA GLY A 60 9.58 -7.36 4.51
C GLY A 60 8.65 -7.46 3.30
N TYR A 61 9.24 -7.32 2.12
CA TYR A 61 8.53 -7.18 0.85
C TYR A 61 7.56 -8.34 0.55
N LYS A 62 7.94 -9.59 0.82
CA LYS A 62 7.12 -10.78 0.49
C LYS A 62 5.83 -10.86 1.31
N SER A 63 5.89 -10.60 2.61
CA SER A 63 4.69 -10.55 3.47
C SER A 63 3.83 -9.34 3.12
N HIS A 64 4.47 -8.20 2.86
CA HIS A 64 3.79 -6.96 2.53
C HIS A 64 2.99 -7.03 1.23
N THR A 65 3.60 -7.56 0.16
CA THR A 65 2.93 -7.75 -1.14
C THR A 65 1.82 -8.80 -1.07
N ARG A 66 1.96 -9.84 -0.25
CA ARG A 66 0.91 -10.82 0.00
C ARG A 66 -0.29 -10.18 0.69
N LYS A 67 -0.06 -9.38 1.74
CA LYS A 67 -1.10 -8.67 2.47
C LYS A 67 -1.89 -7.73 1.55
N PHE A 68 -1.19 -6.97 0.72
CA PHE A 68 -1.83 -6.09 -0.27
C PHE A 68 -2.76 -6.89 -1.21
N ARG A 69 -2.30 -8.00 -1.78
CA ARG A 69 -3.12 -8.84 -2.67
C ARG A 69 -4.34 -9.42 -1.97
N GLN A 70 -4.19 -9.88 -0.73
CA GLN A 70 -5.31 -10.38 0.07
C GLN A 70 -6.38 -9.32 0.32
N GLU A 71 -5.99 -8.08 0.65
CA GLU A 71 -6.95 -6.98 0.81
C GLU A 71 -7.62 -6.62 -0.53
N VAL A 72 -6.89 -6.64 -1.65
CA VAL A 72 -7.49 -6.48 -2.99
C VAL A 72 -8.56 -7.54 -3.27
N ASP A 73 -8.26 -8.81 -3.00
CA ASP A 73 -9.20 -9.91 -3.21
C ASP A 73 -10.45 -9.75 -2.32
N GLN A 74 -10.28 -9.32 -1.08
CA GLN A 74 -11.38 -9.03 -0.15
C GLN A 74 -12.27 -7.88 -0.64
N ILE A 75 -11.67 -6.77 -1.04
CA ILE A 75 -12.41 -5.61 -1.59
C ILE A 75 -13.15 -6.03 -2.86
N HIS A 76 -12.49 -6.78 -3.75
CA HIS A 76 -13.10 -7.26 -4.98
C HIS A 76 -14.29 -8.20 -4.69
N ALA A 77 -14.16 -9.11 -3.72
CA ALA A 77 -15.24 -10.00 -3.31
C ALA A 77 -16.44 -9.23 -2.73
N GLN A 78 -16.20 -8.26 -1.83
CA GLN A 78 -17.25 -7.42 -1.25
C GLN A 78 -18.02 -6.67 -2.33
N ARG A 79 -17.33 -6.11 -3.32
CA ARG A 79 -17.95 -5.34 -4.42
C ARG A 79 -18.73 -6.18 -5.41
N ARG A 80 -18.56 -7.52 -5.46
CA ARG A 80 -19.38 -8.42 -6.31
C ARG A 80 -20.68 -8.85 -5.64
N GLN A 81 -20.83 -8.62 -4.34
CA GLN A 81 -22.04 -8.94 -3.57
C GLN A 81 -23.05 -7.78 -3.51
N HIS A 82 -22.71 -6.65 -4.12
CA HIS A 82 -23.51 -5.43 -4.24
C HIS A 82 -23.75 -5.09 -5.70
#